data_AF-A0A812Z6G1-F1
#
_entry.id   AF-A0A812Z6G1-F1
#
_cell.length_a   1.000
_cell.length_b   1.000
_cell.length_c   1.000
_cell.angle_alpha   90.00
_cell.angle_beta   90.00
_cell.angle_gamma   90.00
#
_symmetry.space_group_name_H-M   'P 1'
#
loop_
_entity.id
_entity.type
_entity.pdbx_description
1 polymer ?
#
loop_
_entity_poly.entity_id
_entity_poly.type
_entity_poly.pdbx_seq_one_letter_code
_entity_poly.pdbx_strand_id
1 'polypeptide(L)'
;MTLPVLGFDPMQNFTEELQEETIAAAMSLGVAFQLTNILRDVGEDARRGRIYVPLEDLTRFGITEDEVLEASQTEGLLYHEKKWKDFMEFQMQRCEEEYENAKAGIVGLSEVNRLGVMAALYVYGDILHRIRENNYDNLSRRAYVPFIDKVFLMGKAWLKCQELKKVAQENIRSGKVFTRRKEH
;
A
#
# COMPACT_ATOMS: atom_id res chain seq x y z
N MET A 1 -12.90 2.86 16.61
CA MET A 1 -11.54 2.34 16.85
C MET A 1 -10.84 3.25 17.84
N THR A 2 -10.23 2.74 18.90
CA THR A 2 -9.64 3.56 19.98
C THR A 2 -8.21 4.03 19.64
N LEU A 3 -7.96 5.33 19.81
CA LEU A 3 -6.70 6.06 19.57
C LEU A 3 -5.38 5.39 20.01
N PRO A 4 -5.30 4.62 21.12
CA PRO A 4 -4.03 4.03 21.56
C PRO A 4 -3.45 2.99 20.57
N VAL A 5 -4.30 2.31 19.79
CA VAL A 5 -3.88 1.22 18.88
C VAL A 5 -3.10 1.75 17.68
N LEU A 6 -3.35 3.00 17.29
CA LEU A 6 -2.66 3.68 16.18
C LEU A 6 -1.32 4.30 16.60
N GLY A 7 -0.99 4.28 17.89
CA GLY A 7 0.32 4.69 18.36
C GLY A 7 0.55 6.21 18.32
N PHE A 8 -0.53 6.98 18.48
CA PHE A 8 -0.48 8.42 18.73
C PHE A 8 0.37 8.73 19.98
N ASP A 9 1.16 9.80 19.92
CA ASP A 9 1.93 10.29 21.06
C ASP A 9 1.00 11.05 22.04
N PRO A 10 0.73 10.54 23.26
CA PRO A 10 -0.14 11.21 24.22
C PRO A 10 0.41 12.56 24.72
N MET A 11 1.68 12.89 24.44
CA MET A 11 2.32 14.14 24.85
C MET A 11 2.27 15.23 23.78
N GLN A 12 1.76 14.95 22.58
CA GLN A 12 1.52 15.98 21.57
C GLN A 12 0.06 16.44 21.64
N ASN A 13 -0.14 17.75 21.80
CA ASN A 13 -1.44 18.39 21.63
C ASN A 13 -1.84 18.34 20.14
N PHE A 14 -2.35 17.21 19.69
CA PHE A 14 -2.92 17.08 18.36
C PHE A 14 -4.24 17.85 18.28
N THR A 15 -4.42 18.62 17.21
CA THR A 15 -5.73 19.17 16.87
C THR A 15 -6.66 18.03 16.45
N GLU A 16 -7.98 18.19 16.63
CA GLU A 16 -8.97 17.20 16.17
C GLU A 16 -8.80 16.90 14.67
N GLU A 17 -8.50 17.93 13.87
CA GLU A 17 -8.22 17.82 12.43
C GLU A 17 -7.02 16.90 12.12
N LEU A 18 -5.89 17.06 12.83
CA LEU A 18 -4.70 16.23 12.61
C LEU A 18 -4.91 14.78 13.06
N GLN A 19 -5.78 14.57 14.06
CA GLN A 19 -6.18 13.24 14.50
C GLN A 19 -7.05 12.54 13.44
N GLU A 20 -8.03 13.23 12.89
CA GLU A 20 -8.88 12.72 11.80
C GLU A 20 -8.04 12.35 10.56
N GLU A 21 -7.11 13.22 10.15
CA GLU A 21 -6.19 12.96 9.04
C GLU A 21 -5.34 11.72 9.27
N THR A 22 -4.80 11.56 10.49
CA THR A 22 -3.97 10.41 10.83
C THR A 22 -4.78 9.10 10.85
N ILE A 23 -6.02 9.15 11.32
CA ILE A 23 -6.94 8.00 11.28
C ILE A 23 -7.28 7.64 9.83
N ALA A 24 -7.62 8.63 9.00
CA ALA A 24 -7.92 8.42 7.58
C ALA A 24 -6.74 7.79 6.85
N ALA A 25 -5.52 8.29 7.07
CA ALA A 25 -4.31 7.72 6.51
C ALA A 25 -4.04 6.28 6.97
N ALA A 26 -4.30 5.97 8.24
CA ALA A 26 -4.18 4.59 8.74
C ALA A 26 -5.20 3.65 8.09
N MET A 27 -6.42 4.14 7.82
CA MET A 27 -7.43 3.39 7.07
C MET A 27 -6.98 3.13 5.64
N SER A 28 -6.49 4.17 4.93
CA SER A 28 -5.92 4.03 3.58
C SER A 28 -4.78 3.02 3.54
N LEU A 29 -3.89 3.02 4.54
CA LEU A 29 -2.81 2.03 4.62
C LEU A 29 -3.35 0.60 4.74
N GLY A 30 -4.38 0.41 5.59
CA GLY A 30 -5.05 -0.87 5.72
C GLY A 30 -5.68 -1.36 4.42
N VAL A 31 -6.34 -0.46 3.69
CA VAL A 31 -6.92 -0.74 2.36
C VAL A 31 -5.83 -1.12 1.37
N ALA A 32 -4.76 -0.33 1.27
CA ALA A 32 -3.63 -0.59 0.38
C ALA A 32 -2.99 -1.97 0.65
N PHE A 33 -2.80 -2.35 1.91
CA PHE A 33 -2.28 -3.68 2.26
C PHE A 33 -3.22 -4.81 1.85
N GLN A 34 -4.54 -4.63 2.02
CA GLN A 34 -5.51 -5.64 1.60
C GLN A 34 -5.55 -5.79 0.07
N LEU A 35 -5.59 -4.67 -0.66
CA LEU A 35 -5.52 -4.69 -2.12
C LEU A 35 -4.23 -5.36 -2.61
N THR A 36 -3.09 -5.03 -1.99
CA THR A 36 -1.80 -5.67 -2.33
C THR A 36 -1.83 -7.17 -2.08
N ASN A 37 -2.42 -7.63 -0.96
CA ASN A 37 -2.55 -9.07 -0.67
C ASN A 37 -3.40 -9.76 -1.75
N ILE A 38 -4.57 -9.20 -2.09
CA ILE A 38 -5.45 -9.73 -3.14
C ILE A 38 -4.69 -9.84 -4.47
N LEU A 39 -4.00 -8.77 -4.88
CA LEU A 39 -3.30 -8.73 -6.17
C LEU A 39 -2.09 -9.65 -6.23
N ARG A 40 -1.40 -9.91 -5.12
CA ARG A 40 -0.26 -10.82 -5.09
C ARG A 40 -0.68 -12.29 -5.09
N ASP A 41 -1.84 -12.59 -4.51
CA ASP A 41 -2.23 -13.96 -4.15
C ASP A 41 -3.35 -14.53 -5.07
N VAL A 42 -3.73 -13.83 -6.15
CA VAL A 42 -4.81 -14.21 -7.11
C VAL A 42 -4.76 -15.68 -7.52
N GLY A 43 -3.62 -16.17 -7.99
CA GLY A 43 -3.48 -17.56 -8.42
C GLY A 43 -3.61 -18.58 -7.29
N GLU A 44 -3.08 -18.26 -6.11
CA GLU A 44 -3.20 -19.13 -4.93
C GLU A 44 -4.66 -19.24 -4.45
N ASP A 45 -5.38 -18.13 -4.49
CA ASP A 45 -6.79 -18.06 -4.13
C ASP A 45 -7.67 -18.76 -5.16
N ALA A 46 -7.42 -18.55 -6.45
CA ALA A 46 -8.15 -19.19 -7.54
C ALA A 46 -7.98 -20.72 -7.56
N ARG A 47 -6.78 -21.24 -7.23
CA ARG A 47 -6.55 -22.68 -7.03
C ARG A 47 -7.37 -23.28 -5.89
N ARG A 48 -7.83 -22.45 -4.95
CA ARG A 48 -8.73 -22.83 -3.85
C ARG A 48 -10.21 -22.59 -4.19
N GLY A 49 -10.52 -22.25 -5.44
CA GLY A 49 -11.86 -21.91 -5.90
C GLY A 49 -12.36 -20.58 -5.39
N ARG A 50 -11.47 -19.60 -5.13
CA ARG A 50 -11.82 -18.28 -4.59
C ARG A 50 -11.33 -17.17 -5.50
N ILE A 51 -12.17 -16.14 -5.67
CA ILE A 51 -11.83 -14.93 -6.41
C ILE A 51 -12.09 -13.74 -5.47
N TYR A 52 -11.04 -12.98 -5.16
CA TYR A 52 -11.13 -11.80 -4.30
C TYR A 52 -10.98 -10.48 -5.06
N VAL A 53 -10.55 -10.55 -6.32
CA VAL A 53 -10.50 -9.37 -7.19
C VAL A 53 -11.91 -8.89 -7.55
N PRO A 54 -12.13 -7.58 -7.81
CA PRO A 54 -13.46 -7.06 -8.08
C PRO A 54 -14.07 -7.63 -9.37
N LEU A 55 -15.21 -8.32 -9.26
CA LEU A 55 -15.89 -9.00 -10.38
C LEU A 55 -16.43 -8.02 -11.43
N GLU A 56 -16.90 -6.85 -10.99
CA GLU A 56 -17.36 -5.77 -11.88
C GLU A 56 -16.22 -5.26 -12.77
N ASP A 57 -15.01 -5.15 -12.20
CA ASP A 57 -13.84 -4.74 -12.95
C ASP A 57 -13.38 -5.86 -13.89
N LEU A 58 -13.37 -7.13 -13.47
CA LEU A 58 -13.09 -8.25 -14.40
C LEU A 58 -14.02 -8.19 -15.62
N THR A 59 -15.33 -8.03 -15.38
CA THR A 59 -16.34 -7.89 -16.43
C THR A 59 -16.05 -6.69 -17.33
N ARG A 60 -15.69 -5.53 -16.77
CA ARG A 60 -15.33 -4.32 -17.52
C ARG A 60 -14.14 -4.52 -18.46
N PHE A 61 -13.18 -5.35 -18.08
CA PHE A 61 -12.02 -5.70 -18.90
C PHE A 61 -12.25 -6.94 -19.79
N GLY A 62 -13.46 -7.51 -19.80
CA GLY A 62 -13.80 -8.68 -20.62
C GLY A 62 -13.13 -9.96 -20.15
N ILE A 63 -12.94 -10.11 -18.84
CA ILE A 63 -12.40 -11.29 -18.17
C ILE A 63 -13.52 -11.96 -17.40
N THR A 64 -13.72 -13.26 -17.59
CA THR A 64 -14.69 -14.05 -16.82
C THR A 64 -14.05 -14.65 -15.57
N GLU A 65 -14.88 -15.02 -14.59
CA GLU A 65 -14.43 -15.74 -13.40
C GLU A 65 -13.80 -17.09 -13.76
N ASP A 66 -14.41 -17.82 -14.70
CA ASP A 66 -13.91 -19.10 -15.20
C ASP A 66 -12.51 -18.96 -15.82
N GLU A 67 -12.26 -17.89 -16.59
CA GLU A 67 -10.93 -17.62 -17.15
C GLU A 67 -9.87 -17.48 -16.04
N VAL A 68 -10.21 -16.84 -14.92
CA VAL A 68 -9.28 -16.70 -13.77
C VAL A 68 -9.06 -18.04 -13.08
N LEU A 69 -10.13 -18.81 -12.85
CA LEU A 69 -10.04 -20.13 -12.20
C LEU A 69 -9.25 -21.13 -13.03
N GLU A 70 -9.54 -21.22 -14.34
CA GLU A 70 -8.85 -22.09 -15.28
C GLU A 70 -7.38 -21.72 -15.42
N ALA A 71 -7.08 -20.41 -15.53
CA ALA A 71 -5.70 -19.94 -15.63
C ALA A 71 -4.86 -20.31 -14.40
N SER A 72 -5.47 -20.36 -13.21
CA SER A 72 -4.78 -20.75 -11.99
C SER A 72 -4.41 -22.24 -11.90
N GLN A 73 -5.15 -23.10 -12.64
CA GLN A 73 -5.00 -24.57 -12.62
C GLN A 73 -4.11 -25.09 -13.76
N THR A 74 -4.13 -24.41 -14.90
CA THR A 74 -3.46 -24.85 -16.13
C THR A 74 -2.14 -24.13 -16.40
N GLU A 75 -1.61 -23.38 -15.42
CA GLU A 75 -0.54 -22.39 -15.64
C GLU A 75 -0.89 -21.45 -16.81
N GLY A 76 -2.17 -21.09 -16.90
CA GLY A 76 -2.77 -20.51 -18.09
C GLY A 76 -2.16 -19.16 -18.49
N LEU A 77 -2.26 -18.87 -19.77
CA LEU A 77 -1.63 -17.71 -20.41
C LEU A 77 -2.41 -16.39 -20.22
N LEU A 78 -3.42 -16.33 -19.35
CA LEU A 78 -4.23 -15.12 -19.15
C LEU A 78 -3.34 -13.91 -18.82
N TYR A 79 -2.26 -14.10 -18.05
CA TYR A 79 -1.32 -13.03 -17.73
C TYR A 79 -0.49 -12.51 -18.94
N HIS A 80 -0.44 -13.26 -20.04
CA HIS A 80 0.13 -12.77 -21.31
C HIS A 80 -0.83 -11.86 -22.06
N GLU A 81 -2.12 -11.95 -21.79
CA GLU A 81 -3.13 -11.18 -22.48
C GLU A 81 -3.13 -9.72 -22.06
N LYS A 82 -3.37 -8.83 -23.02
CA LYS A 82 -3.42 -7.39 -22.76
C LYS A 82 -4.54 -7.05 -21.77
N LYS A 83 -5.70 -7.71 -21.86
CA LYS A 83 -6.85 -7.47 -20.97
C LYS A 83 -6.50 -7.70 -19.50
N TRP A 84 -5.71 -8.74 -19.19
CA TRP A 84 -5.25 -9.01 -17.83
C TRP A 84 -4.28 -7.95 -17.34
N LYS A 85 -3.32 -7.55 -18.16
CA LYS A 85 -2.35 -6.51 -17.80
C LYS A 85 -3.02 -5.17 -17.57
N ASP A 86 -3.97 -4.79 -18.42
CA ASP A 86 -4.74 -3.57 -18.27
C ASP A 86 -5.61 -3.61 -17.00
N PHE A 87 -6.25 -4.76 -16.71
CA PHE A 87 -7.00 -4.99 -15.48
C PHE A 87 -6.10 -4.87 -14.24
N MET A 88 -4.95 -5.53 -14.24
CA MET A 88 -3.99 -5.50 -13.14
C MET A 88 -3.47 -4.09 -12.91
N GLU A 89 -3.07 -3.37 -13.96
CA GLU A 89 -2.60 -1.99 -13.83
C GLU A 89 -3.69 -1.07 -13.25
N PHE A 90 -4.95 -1.25 -13.66
CA PHE A 90 -6.08 -0.51 -13.11
C PHE A 90 -6.26 -0.75 -11.59
N GLN A 91 -6.14 -2.00 -11.13
CA GLN A 91 -6.22 -2.30 -9.70
C GLN A 91 -4.98 -1.78 -8.93
N MET A 92 -3.80 -1.87 -9.54
CA MET A 92 -2.55 -1.42 -8.93
C MET A 92 -2.53 0.10 -8.76
N GLN A 93 -3.06 0.85 -9.74
CA GLN A 93 -3.21 2.30 -9.63
C GLN A 93 -4.07 2.69 -8.42
N ARG A 94 -5.22 2.02 -8.21
CA ARG A 94 -6.07 2.25 -7.02
C ARG A 94 -5.32 1.96 -5.72
N CYS A 95 -4.52 0.90 -5.70
CA CYS A 95 -3.70 0.56 -4.55
C CYS A 95 -2.60 1.60 -4.27
N GLU A 96 -2.00 2.16 -5.33
CA GLU A 96 -0.99 3.21 -5.25
C GLU A 96 -1.58 4.53 -4.73
N GLU A 97 -2.79 4.89 -5.16
CA GLU A 97 -3.53 6.04 -4.63
C GLU A 97 -3.76 5.91 -3.12
N GLU A 98 -4.14 4.73 -2.63
CA GLU A 98 -4.27 4.49 -1.18
C GLU A 98 -2.93 4.54 -0.44
N TYR A 99 -1.83 4.10 -1.07
CA TYR A 99 -0.49 4.29 -0.49
C TYR A 99 -0.09 5.76 -0.40
N GLU A 100 -0.41 6.58 -1.39
CA GLU A 100 -0.16 8.03 -1.34
C GLU A 100 -1.01 8.71 -0.25
N ASN A 101 -2.30 8.35 -0.13
CA ASN A 101 -3.17 8.83 0.94
C ASN A 101 -2.63 8.44 2.32
N ALA A 102 -2.15 7.21 2.46
CA ALA A 102 -1.54 6.72 3.70
C ALA A 102 -0.27 7.49 4.10
N LYS A 103 0.57 7.89 3.13
CA LYS A 103 1.80 8.65 3.42
C LYS A 103 1.52 9.99 4.09
N ALA A 104 0.38 10.62 3.80
CA ALA A 104 0.03 11.93 4.35
C ALA A 104 -0.05 11.91 5.89
N GLY A 105 -0.60 10.86 6.49
CA GLY A 105 -0.75 10.76 7.95
C GLY A 105 0.42 10.15 8.71
N ILE A 106 1.48 9.68 8.03
CA ILE A 106 2.66 9.12 8.72
C ILE A 106 3.33 10.17 9.62
N VAL A 107 3.21 11.46 9.28
CA VAL A 107 3.79 12.54 10.08
C VAL A 107 3.12 12.67 11.46
N GLY A 108 1.84 12.30 11.57
CA GLY A 108 1.08 12.31 12.84
C GLY A 108 1.42 11.18 13.80
N LEU A 109 2.13 10.14 13.34
CA LEU A 109 2.52 9.00 14.19
C LEU A 109 3.65 9.39 15.15
N SER A 110 3.75 8.69 16.28
CA SER A 110 4.91 8.81 17.17
C SER A 110 6.21 8.33 16.50
N GLU A 111 7.36 8.88 16.91
CA GLU A 111 8.65 8.55 16.28
C GLU A 111 9.00 7.06 16.31
N VAL A 112 8.57 6.35 17.37
CA VAL A 112 8.81 4.92 17.56
C VAL A 112 8.02 4.10 16.51
N ASN A 113 6.81 4.52 16.18
CA ASN A 113 5.94 3.80 15.25
C ASN A 113 6.17 4.18 13.78
N ARG A 114 6.65 5.40 13.51
CA ARG A 114 6.93 5.89 12.14
C ARG A 114 7.82 4.95 11.35
N LEU A 115 8.90 4.45 11.95
CA LEU A 115 9.84 3.58 11.23
C LEU A 115 9.18 2.27 10.80
N GLY A 116 8.46 1.61 11.71
CA GLY A 116 7.77 0.35 11.42
C GLY A 116 6.70 0.52 10.35
N VAL A 117 5.89 1.58 10.45
CA VAL A 117 4.84 1.88 9.48
C VAL A 117 5.43 2.25 8.12
N MET A 118 6.47 3.10 8.07
CA MET A 118 7.13 3.48 6.82
C MET A 118 7.79 2.28 6.13
N ALA A 119 8.47 1.41 6.91
CA ALA A 119 9.08 0.21 6.38
C ALA A 119 8.03 -0.76 5.82
N ALA A 120 6.93 -0.97 6.53
CA ALA A 120 5.82 -1.79 6.06
C ALA A 120 5.21 -1.21 4.77
N LEU A 121 4.98 0.10 4.71
CA LEU A 121 4.50 0.79 3.52
C LEU A 121 5.42 0.54 2.32
N TYR A 122 6.73 0.72 2.49
CA TYR A 122 7.70 0.51 1.41
C TYR A 122 7.80 -0.95 0.97
N VAL A 123 7.84 -1.90 1.90
CA VAL A 123 7.93 -3.32 1.56
C VAL A 123 6.67 -3.81 0.87
N TYR A 124 5.48 -3.43 1.35
CA TYR A 124 4.24 -3.85 0.72
C TYR A 124 4.01 -3.14 -0.61
N GLY A 125 4.31 -1.84 -0.71
CA GLY A 125 4.25 -1.11 -1.98
C GLY A 125 5.18 -1.71 -3.04
N ASP A 126 6.37 -2.19 -2.66
CA ASP A 126 7.31 -2.82 -3.60
C ASP A 126 6.78 -4.12 -4.21
N ILE A 127 5.83 -4.80 -3.56
CA ILE A 127 5.17 -5.99 -4.15
C ILE A 127 4.48 -5.62 -5.47
N LEU A 128 3.88 -4.44 -5.56
CA LEU A 128 3.26 -3.98 -6.82
C LEU A 128 4.32 -3.85 -7.92
N HIS A 129 5.51 -3.31 -7.60
CA HIS A 129 6.62 -3.29 -8.56
C HIS A 129 7.05 -4.70 -8.95
N ARG A 130 7.08 -5.67 -8.03
CA ARG A 130 7.38 -7.07 -8.34
C ARG A 130 6.37 -7.73 -9.26
N ILE A 131 5.09 -7.37 -9.13
CA ILE A 131 4.04 -7.79 -10.07
C ILE A 131 4.29 -7.17 -11.46
N ARG A 132 4.74 -5.92 -11.56
CA ARG A 132 5.11 -5.35 -12.88
C ARG A 132 6.35 -6.03 -13.46
N GLU A 133 7.39 -6.23 -12.65
CA GLU A 133 8.66 -6.85 -13.06
C GLU A 133 8.49 -8.29 -13.54
N ASN A 134 7.56 -9.05 -12.95
CA ASN A 134 7.25 -10.41 -13.38
C ASN A 134 6.24 -10.47 -14.54
N ASN A 135 5.94 -9.32 -15.18
CA ASN A 135 5.04 -9.18 -16.31
C ASN A 135 3.56 -9.49 -15.98
N TYR A 136 3.13 -9.12 -14.77
CA TYR A 136 1.78 -9.30 -14.22
C TYR A 136 1.37 -10.76 -13.98
N ASP A 137 2.36 -11.63 -13.80
CA ASP A 137 2.16 -13.03 -13.50
C ASP A 137 2.00 -13.23 -11.99
N ASN A 138 0.76 -13.11 -11.53
CA ASN A 138 0.29 -13.41 -10.18
C ASN A 138 -0.63 -14.65 -10.13
N LEU A 139 -0.81 -15.32 -11.28
CA LEU A 139 -1.63 -16.52 -11.45
C LEU A 139 -0.80 -17.79 -11.25
N SER A 140 0.39 -17.86 -11.87
CA SER A 140 1.27 -19.02 -11.73
C SER A 140 2.16 -18.92 -10.49
N ARG A 141 2.63 -17.70 -10.18
CA ARG A 141 3.59 -17.44 -9.10
C ARG A 141 3.14 -16.30 -8.21
N ARG A 142 3.55 -16.37 -6.95
CA ARG A 142 3.36 -15.31 -5.97
C ARG A 142 4.48 -14.28 -6.05
N ALA A 143 4.15 -12.99 -6.15
CA ALA A 143 5.16 -11.93 -6.11
C ALA A 143 5.68 -11.70 -4.69
N TYR A 144 6.98 -11.59 -4.46
CA TYR A 144 7.53 -11.31 -3.13
C TYR A 144 8.72 -10.37 -3.23
N VAL A 145 8.93 -9.58 -2.18
CA VAL A 145 10.14 -8.76 -2.04
C VAL A 145 11.26 -9.63 -1.47
N PRO A 146 12.39 -9.80 -2.18
CA PRO A 146 13.55 -10.52 -1.67
C PRO A 146 14.12 -9.91 -0.39
N PHE A 147 14.86 -10.70 0.38
CA PHE A 147 15.41 -10.25 1.66
C PHE A 147 16.36 -9.05 1.53
N ILE A 148 17.22 -9.04 0.51
CA ILE A 148 18.17 -7.94 0.28
C ILE A 148 17.44 -6.63 0.02
N ASP A 149 16.38 -6.68 -0.78
CA ASP A 149 15.56 -5.51 -1.09
C ASP A 149 14.79 -5.02 0.15
N LYS A 150 14.30 -5.93 1.01
CA LYS A 150 13.73 -5.54 2.32
C LYS A 150 14.73 -4.76 3.17
N VAL A 151 16.00 -5.17 3.19
CA VAL A 151 17.06 -4.44 3.93
C VAL A 151 17.29 -3.06 3.33
N PHE A 152 17.35 -2.95 2.00
CA PHE A 152 17.48 -1.66 1.32
C PHE A 152 16.28 -0.73 1.61
N LEU A 153 15.06 -1.25 1.50
CA LEU A 153 13.82 -0.53 1.77
C LEU A 153 13.74 -0.10 3.24
N MET A 154 14.25 -0.91 4.18
CA MET A 154 14.38 -0.52 5.58
C MET A 154 15.33 0.66 5.76
N GLY A 155 16.48 0.65 5.09
CA GLY A 155 17.42 1.78 5.07
C GLY A 155 16.78 3.05 4.51
N LYS A 156 16.01 2.92 3.41
CA LYS A 156 15.23 4.02 2.82
C LYS A 156 14.18 4.58 3.79
N ALA A 157 13.44 3.70 4.48
CA ALA A 157 12.45 4.09 5.49
C ALA A 157 13.11 4.85 6.64
N TRP A 158 14.25 4.35 7.14
CA TRP A 158 15.02 5.02 8.19
C TRP A 158 15.47 6.43 7.77
N LEU A 159 16.04 6.58 6.57
CA LEU A 159 16.45 7.89 6.05
C LEU A 159 15.26 8.86 5.96
N LYS A 160 14.11 8.39 5.46
CA LYS A 160 12.90 9.22 5.37
C LYS A 160 12.39 9.64 6.75
N CYS A 161 12.44 8.75 7.74
CA CYS A 161 12.09 9.10 9.11
C CYS A 161 13.03 10.18 9.68
N GLN A 162 14.33 10.13 9.39
CA GLN A 162 15.28 11.17 9.82
C GLN A 162 15.00 12.53 9.17
N GLU A 163 14.63 12.55 7.90
CA GLU A 163 14.21 13.77 7.19
C GLU A 163 12.97 14.40 7.86
N LEU A 164 11.94 13.59 8.15
CA LEU A 164 10.73 14.05 8.82
C LEU A 164 11.00 14.61 10.22
N LYS A 165 11.96 14.02 10.97
CA LYS A 165 12.39 14.56 12.26
C LYS A 165 13.02 15.95 12.14
N LYS A 166 13.89 16.16 11.14
CA LYS A 166 14.53 17.47 10.90
C LYS A 166 13.49 18.54 10.57
N VAL A 167 12.55 18.23 9.67
CA VAL A 167 11.46 19.17 9.30
C VAL A 167 10.60 19.52 10.51
N ALA A 168 10.25 18.54 11.35
CA ALA A 168 9.49 18.80 12.57
C ALA A 168 10.24 19.73 13.55
N GLN A 169 11.55 19.50 13.73
CA GLN A 169 12.39 20.34 14.60
C GLN A 169 12.55 21.77 14.07
N GLU A 170 12.66 21.95 12.74
CA GLU A 170 12.73 23.26 12.10
C GLU A 170 11.42 24.05 12.24
N ASN A 171 10.27 23.39 12.09
CA ASN A 171 8.95 24.01 12.26
C ASN A 171 8.71 24.46 13.71
N ILE A 172 9.11 23.64 14.69
CA ILE A 172 9.04 24.01 16.12
C ILE A 172 9.94 25.22 16.42
N ARG A 173 11.18 25.24 15.89
CA ARG A 173 12.12 26.36 16.07
C ARG A 173 11.64 27.67 15.43
N SER A 174 10.83 27.59 14.38
CA SER A 174 10.32 28.76 13.66
C SER A 174 8.93 29.21 14.13
N GLY A 175 8.38 28.61 15.20
CA GLY A 175 7.10 29.01 15.80
C GLY A 175 5.87 28.75 14.92
N LYS A 176 6.02 27.98 13.83
CA LYS A 176 4.91 27.60 12.96
C LYS A 176 4.24 26.37 13.55
N VAL A 177 3.07 26.57 14.16
CA VAL A 177 2.13 25.48 14.43
C VAL A 177 1.88 24.75 13.12
N PHE A 178 1.86 23.41 13.17
CA PHE A 178 1.71 22.51 12.03
C PHE A 178 0.42 22.80 11.26
N THR A 179 0.44 23.81 10.39
CA THR A 179 -0.64 24.16 9.47
C THR A 179 -0.07 23.99 8.07
N ARG A 180 -0.41 22.87 7.43
CA ARG A 180 -0.09 22.71 6.02
C ARG A 180 -1.03 23.63 5.24
N ARG A 181 -0.45 24.63 4.58
CA ARG A 181 -1.13 25.49 3.61
C ARG A 181 -1.77 24.59 2.54
N LYS A 182 -3.10 24.59 2.44
CA LYS A 182 -3.81 24.12 1.24
C LYS A 182 -3.43 25.07 0.11
N GLU A 183 -2.62 24.61 -0.84
CA GLU A 183 -2.53 25.29 -2.13
C GLU A 183 -3.66 24.73 -3.00
N HIS A 184 -4.51 25.65 -3.46
CA HIS A 184 -5.65 25.45 -4.35
C HIS A 184 -5.22 25.21 -5.78
#